data_AF-A0A4P6XEN9-F1
#
_entry.id   AF-A0A4P6XEN9-F1
#
_cell.length_a   1.000
_cell.length_b   1.000
_cell.length_c   1.000
_cell.angle_alpha   90.00
_cell.angle_beta   90.00
_cell.angle_gamma   90.00
#
_symmetry.space_group_name_H-M   'P 1'
#
loop_
_entity.id
_entity.type
_entity.pdbx_description
1 polymer ?
#
loop_
_entity_poly.entity_id
_entity_poly.type
_entity_poly.pdbx_seq_one_letter_code
_entity_poly.pdbx_strand_id
1 'polypeptide(L)'
;MSMEMNIHVHNFHNLRICNFFPQPAPTQVSVAKKPQIARIHDSVNQIRHVPNSYISPTLTNYYTMNSTQAPKRDLQKIEQDLLVHKSVLSALHDLGTHLRDEEIRLSEAARNLIPLVVTFFKKEPFETLRVLINYSADNSENRRYLLSNEPGLDKFWTQFVATDPVEINHDEGEEGEEEQGRMLSFVKQFIFSAEDEEKKEFLAKLYERKVVLWVFKVHSTFQETHDGRNEIGEPLEFLVEYSKYLPEKVTRSEFYNITGGYMNLVDPDSGEKDTDSFLAHAEFLFNCTNVPDSNQDFPVETMTELFIEVPLDDDHAVDILRKLFATCGNIYSFPSYDNWQDMHRKVGDVAGPWSFLIAAGAISLGNCVSSKQTQAKLISQINQIRPIDEVARNLFCHKFEDVVYYQAYHFFNNVMTRDIAVKLFLRENASDFFHNTKVIVDNFAYYKEVGFLYMKFLRKLVTMAVLEGGADAMIFHAAWLYLLHIDESAEVLLLLLQAFAKTHDISNSLQEPILHEMLLLGESVDINTLLQKITAVAVFFNSYTITEIIKIHDDLFERTFLPQMELFLRQLEQALDGDSPAGNGAAQSTFENNARFLALMVQEKLQLIEVQYGAAVTAICGITSRMVSGAKN
;
A
#
# COMPACT_ATOMS: atom_id res chain seq x y z
N MET A 1 34.49 -10.02 -33.62
CA MET A 1 34.78 -10.01 -32.17
C MET A 1 33.52 -10.50 -31.46
N SER A 2 33.58 -11.65 -30.80
CA SER A 2 32.44 -12.18 -30.02
C SER A 2 32.31 -11.39 -28.73
N MET A 3 31.25 -10.59 -28.58
CA MET A 3 30.87 -10.02 -27.30
C MET A 3 30.30 -11.14 -26.42
N GLU A 4 31.09 -11.63 -25.47
CA GLU A 4 30.57 -12.39 -24.33
C GLU A 4 29.82 -11.40 -23.42
N MET A 5 28.50 -11.53 -23.43
CA MET A 5 27.59 -10.74 -22.62
C MET A 5 27.60 -11.33 -21.20
N ASN A 6 28.36 -10.71 -20.29
CA ASN A 6 28.34 -11.04 -18.87
C ASN A 6 26.98 -10.62 -18.27
N ILE A 7 26.06 -11.56 -18.17
CA ILE A 7 24.81 -11.40 -17.42
C ILE A 7 25.14 -11.51 -15.93
N HIS A 8 25.15 -10.37 -15.24
CA HIS A 8 25.27 -10.32 -13.79
C HIS A 8 24.14 -11.12 -13.12
N VAL A 9 24.52 -11.99 -12.18
CA VAL A 9 23.62 -12.79 -11.34
C VAL A 9 22.74 -11.85 -10.51
N HIS A 10 21.42 -11.98 -10.65
CA HIS A 10 20.44 -11.16 -9.94
C HIS A 10 20.54 -11.32 -8.41
N ASN A 11 20.46 -10.19 -7.72
CA ASN A 11 20.14 -10.11 -6.30
C ASN A 11 18.72 -10.69 -6.06
N PHE A 12 18.64 -11.73 -5.23
CA PHE A 12 17.39 -12.18 -4.62
C PHE A 12 17.08 -11.21 -3.47
N HIS A 13 16.07 -10.38 -3.61
CA HIS A 13 15.52 -9.59 -2.50
C HIS A 13 14.09 -10.06 -2.29
N ASN A 14 13.73 -10.34 -1.04
CA ASN A 14 12.34 -10.63 -0.66
C ASN A 14 11.49 -9.42 -1.04
N LEU A 15 10.36 -9.65 -1.71
CA LEU A 15 9.40 -8.59 -1.99
C LEU A 15 8.79 -8.18 -0.65
N ARG A 16 8.85 -6.91 -0.23
CA ARG A 16 8.01 -6.43 0.88
C ARG A 16 6.75 -5.79 0.32
N ILE A 17 5.59 -6.12 0.88
CA ILE A 17 4.28 -5.56 0.48
C ILE A 17 4.04 -4.17 1.11
N CYS A 18 4.95 -3.67 1.95
CA CYS A 18 4.73 -2.39 2.64
C CYS A 18 4.90 -1.19 1.67
N ASN A 19 3.79 -0.69 1.08
CA ASN A 19 3.46 0.71 0.75
C ASN A 19 2.37 0.85 -0.36
N PHE A 20 1.16 0.30 -0.19
CA PHE A 20 0.13 0.29 -1.26
C PHE A 20 -1.13 1.12 -1.03
N PHE A 21 -1.18 1.99 -0.03
CA PHE A 21 -2.31 2.91 0.13
C PHE A 21 -1.95 4.29 -0.45
N PRO A 22 -2.34 4.61 -1.71
CA PRO A 22 -2.32 6.00 -2.14
C PRO A 22 -3.25 6.80 -1.22
N GLN A 23 -2.80 7.97 -0.75
CA GLN A 23 -3.73 8.92 -0.15
C GLN A 23 -4.81 9.25 -1.18
N PRO A 24 -6.10 9.31 -0.79
CA PRO A 24 -7.18 9.60 -1.72
C PRO A 24 -6.92 10.95 -2.43
N ALA A 25 -6.83 10.92 -3.76
CA ALA A 25 -6.77 12.13 -4.55
C ALA A 25 -8.08 12.93 -4.37
N PRO A 26 -8.04 14.27 -4.29
CA PRO A 26 -9.25 15.07 -4.16
C PRO A 26 -10.13 14.87 -5.39
N THR A 27 -11.34 14.35 -5.16
CA THR A 27 -12.37 14.12 -6.18
C THR A 27 -12.71 15.45 -6.87
N GLN A 28 -12.16 15.69 -8.06
CA GLN A 28 -12.68 16.75 -8.92
C GLN A 28 -14.01 16.29 -9.50
N VAL A 29 -15.09 16.77 -8.90
CA VAL A 29 -16.46 16.59 -9.41
C VAL A 29 -16.57 17.31 -10.76
N SER A 30 -16.55 16.56 -11.86
CA SER A 30 -16.94 17.07 -13.17
C SER A 30 -18.45 17.33 -13.18
N VAL A 31 -18.84 18.57 -13.43
CA VAL A 31 -20.24 19.01 -13.54
C VAL A 31 -20.89 18.38 -14.78
N ALA A 32 -21.62 17.28 -14.59
CA ALA A 32 -22.54 16.75 -15.58
C ALA A 32 -23.91 17.47 -15.45
N LYS A 33 -24.37 18.02 -16.58
CA LYS A 33 -25.66 18.75 -16.72
C LYS A 33 -26.85 17.84 -16.35
N LYS A 34 -27.62 18.23 -15.32
CA LYS A 34 -28.97 17.67 -15.06
C LYS A 34 -30.01 18.31 -15.99
N PRO A 35 -30.99 17.54 -16.52
CA PRO A 35 -32.16 18.10 -17.19
C PRO A 35 -33.22 18.57 -16.19
N GLN A 36 -33.91 19.64 -16.56
CA GLN A 36 -35.00 20.29 -15.84
C GLN A 36 -36.21 19.37 -15.68
N ILE A 37 -36.73 19.21 -14.45
CA ILE A 37 -38.14 18.93 -14.19
C ILE A 37 -38.60 19.80 -13.02
N ALA A 38 -39.84 20.30 -13.16
CA ALA A 38 -40.39 21.48 -12.54
C ALA A 38 -40.91 21.30 -11.10
N ARG A 39 -40.75 22.38 -10.31
CA ARG A 39 -41.64 22.98 -9.30
C ARG A 39 -42.66 22.07 -8.59
N ILE A 40 -42.51 21.96 -7.26
CA ILE A 40 -43.57 22.35 -6.32
C ILE A 40 -42.93 23.19 -5.21
N HIS A 41 -43.47 24.38 -5.03
CA HIS A 41 -43.17 25.39 -4.03
C HIS A 41 -44.17 25.20 -2.88
N ASP A 42 -43.71 25.22 -1.61
CA ASP A 42 -44.15 26.21 -0.60
C ASP A 42 -43.96 25.74 0.85
N SER A 43 -43.62 26.72 1.70
CA SER A 43 -43.58 26.72 3.18
C SER A 43 -42.27 26.14 3.77
N VAL A 44 -41.40 26.85 4.48
CA VAL A 44 -41.57 27.95 5.44
C VAL A 44 -40.25 28.74 5.50
N ASN A 45 -40.24 30.00 5.08
CA ASN A 45 -39.23 30.98 5.44
C ASN A 45 -39.96 32.27 5.76
N GLN A 46 -40.23 32.49 7.03
CA GLN A 46 -40.72 33.77 7.53
C GLN A 46 -39.77 34.30 8.61
N ILE A 47 -39.12 35.40 8.19
CA ILE A 47 -38.84 36.60 8.98
C ILE A 47 -37.49 36.62 9.72
N ARG A 48 -36.50 37.20 9.03
CA ARG A 48 -35.47 38.08 9.61
C ARG A 48 -35.73 39.53 9.19
N HIS A 49 -35.34 40.43 10.09
CA HIS A 49 -35.21 41.90 9.99
C HIS A 49 -36.51 42.70 10.17
N VAL A 50 -36.59 43.77 10.96
CA VAL A 50 -35.76 44.99 11.16
C VAL A 50 -36.28 45.71 12.47
N PRO A 51 -35.79 46.85 13.03
CA PRO A 51 -34.47 47.47 13.30
C PRO A 51 -34.19 47.82 14.80
N ASN A 52 -32.94 48.23 15.04
CA ASN A 52 -32.44 49.06 16.17
C ASN A 52 -33.32 50.29 16.53
N SER A 53 -33.60 50.50 17.82
CA SER A 53 -33.62 51.82 18.46
C SER A 53 -33.65 51.72 20.00
N TYR A 54 -33.07 52.73 20.66
CA TYR A 54 -32.92 52.96 22.11
C TYR A 54 -31.67 52.40 22.81
N ILE A 55 -30.58 53.15 22.61
CA ILE A 55 -29.46 53.26 23.56
C ILE A 55 -29.96 54.07 24.76
N SER A 56 -29.91 53.50 25.96
CA SER A 56 -29.95 54.23 27.23
C SER A 56 -28.62 53.97 27.97
N PRO A 57 -27.83 55.01 28.29
CA PRO A 57 -26.49 54.84 28.84
C PRO A 57 -26.53 54.86 30.37
N THR A 58 -26.85 53.73 30.99
CA THR A 58 -26.60 53.52 32.42
C THR A 58 -26.67 52.03 32.72
N LEU A 59 -25.53 51.34 32.64
CA LEU A 59 -25.13 50.17 33.45
C LEU A 59 -23.86 49.50 32.86
N THR A 60 -22.89 50.31 32.44
CA THR A 60 -21.53 49.82 32.17
C THR A 60 -20.69 50.17 33.39
N ASN A 61 -20.59 49.25 34.36
CA ASN A 61 -19.50 49.13 35.37
C ASN A 61 -19.87 48.23 36.57
N TYR A 62 -20.50 47.06 36.39
CA TYR A 62 -20.68 46.11 37.52
C TYR A 62 -20.60 44.61 37.16
N TYR A 63 -20.04 44.23 36.00
CA TYR A 63 -19.95 42.82 35.59
C TYR A 63 -18.57 42.38 35.07
N THR A 64 -17.50 42.82 35.73
CA THR A 64 -16.13 42.37 35.37
C THR A 64 -15.22 42.05 36.56
N MET A 65 -15.76 41.80 37.77
CA MET A 65 -14.92 41.40 38.92
C MET A 65 -15.47 40.27 39.82
N ASN A 66 -16.55 39.56 39.47
CA ASN A 66 -17.09 38.48 40.31
C ASN A 66 -17.15 37.08 39.67
N SER A 67 -16.80 36.86 38.40
CA SER A 67 -16.97 35.53 37.78
C SER A 67 -15.87 34.52 38.10
N THR A 68 -14.66 34.94 38.50
CA THR A 68 -13.56 34.00 38.79
C THR A 68 -13.56 33.43 40.21
N GLN A 69 -14.40 33.94 41.13
CA GLN A 69 -14.49 33.45 42.52
C GLN A 69 -15.57 32.40 42.74
N ALA A 70 -16.66 32.42 41.97
CA ALA A 70 -17.75 31.45 42.15
C ALA A 70 -17.29 29.99 41.85
N PRO A 71 -16.59 29.69 40.73
CA PRO A 71 -16.16 28.33 40.44
C PRO A 71 -15.19 27.78 41.49
N LYS A 72 -14.32 28.64 42.03
CA LYS A 72 -13.36 28.25 43.09
C LYS A 72 -14.04 27.90 44.41
N ARG A 73 -15.12 28.62 44.78
CA ARG A 73 -15.88 28.32 46.01
C ARG A 73 -16.67 27.02 45.88
N ASP A 74 -17.20 26.74 44.69
CA ASP A 74 -17.96 25.51 44.44
C ASP A 74 -17.03 24.28 44.46
N LEU A 75 -15.84 24.36 43.84
CA LEU A 75 -14.83 23.29 43.92
C LEU A 75 -14.33 23.03 45.35
N GLN A 76 -14.14 24.07 46.17
CA GLN A 76 -13.74 23.90 47.58
C GLN A 76 -14.82 23.19 48.41
N LYS A 77 -16.10 23.47 48.13
CA LYS A 77 -17.20 22.77 48.78
C LYS A 77 -17.25 21.30 48.35
N ILE A 78 -17.09 21.03 47.06
CA ILE A 78 -17.00 19.67 46.51
C ILE A 78 -15.83 18.91 47.17
N GLU A 79 -14.65 19.52 47.26
CA GLU A 79 -13.48 18.96 47.94
C GLU A 79 -13.81 18.57 49.38
N GLN A 80 -14.39 19.50 50.14
CA GLN A 80 -14.73 19.27 51.54
C GLN A 80 -15.74 18.13 51.69
N ASP A 81 -16.78 18.08 50.85
CA ASP A 81 -17.81 17.05 50.87
C ASP A 81 -17.22 15.66 50.52
N LEU A 82 -16.31 15.58 49.55
CA LEU A 82 -15.56 14.36 49.24
C LEU A 82 -14.64 13.92 50.39
N LEU A 83 -13.87 14.85 50.98
CA LEU A 83 -12.92 14.55 52.07
C LEU A 83 -13.61 13.99 53.32
N VAL A 84 -14.80 14.50 53.67
CA VAL A 84 -15.56 14.01 54.83
C VAL A 84 -16.53 12.87 54.47
N HIS A 85 -16.45 12.35 53.24
CA HIS A 85 -17.33 11.30 52.71
C HIS A 85 -18.83 11.63 52.83
N LYS A 86 -19.21 12.91 52.75
CA LYS A 86 -20.59 13.38 52.85
C LYS A 86 -21.15 13.64 51.45
N SER A 87 -22.30 13.03 51.14
CA SER A 87 -22.98 13.21 49.85
C SER A 87 -22.07 12.96 48.63
N VAL A 88 -21.17 11.96 48.72
CA VAL A 88 -20.14 11.66 47.70
C VAL A 88 -20.70 11.63 46.28
N LEU A 89 -21.81 10.91 46.06
CA LEU A 89 -22.46 10.83 44.74
C LEU A 89 -22.83 12.22 44.19
N SER A 90 -23.45 13.08 45.01
CA SER A 90 -23.81 14.44 44.60
C SER A 90 -22.57 15.29 44.32
N ALA A 91 -21.52 15.16 45.13
CA ALA A 91 -20.29 15.92 44.96
C ALA A 91 -19.55 15.52 43.67
N LEU A 92 -19.46 14.21 43.37
CA LEU A 92 -18.92 13.71 42.10
C LEU A 92 -19.80 14.15 40.92
N HIS A 93 -21.12 14.13 41.09
CA HIS A 93 -22.06 14.56 40.07
C HIS A 93 -21.84 16.03 39.70
N ASP A 94 -21.79 16.90 40.71
CA ASP A 94 -21.56 18.34 40.55
C ASP A 94 -20.18 18.60 39.92
N LEU A 95 -19.13 17.92 40.40
CA LEU A 95 -17.79 18.03 39.82
C LEU A 95 -17.77 17.64 38.34
N GLY A 96 -18.38 16.50 37.98
CA GLY A 96 -18.47 16.04 36.61
C GLY A 96 -19.18 17.05 35.71
N THR A 97 -20.20 17.74 36.23
CA THR A 97 -20.89 18.82 35.50
C THR A 97 -20.01 20.04 35.31
N HIS A 98 -19.28 20.46 36.34
CA HIS A 98 -18.35 21.59 36.27
C HIS A 98 -17.19 21.36 35.30
N LEU A 99 -16.66 20.14 35.21
CA LEU A 99 -15.54 19.79 34.31
C LEU A 99 -15.90 19.79 32.82
N ARG A 100 -17.16 20.00 32.46
CA ARG A 100 -17.56 20.31 31.08
C ARG A 100 -17.09 21.70 30.64
N ASP A 101 -16.85 22.60 31.59
CA ASP A 101 -16.25 23.90 31.36
C ASP A 101 -14.73 23.77 31.27
N GLU A 102 -14.16 24.20 30.14
CA GLU A 102 -12.72 24.14 29.87
C GLU A 102 -11.90 24.93 30.91
N GLU A 103 -12.34 26.13 31.32
CA GLU A 103 -11.60 26.93 32.30
C GLU A 103 -11.47 26.22 33.65
N ILE A 104 -12.53 25.51 34.05
CA ILE A 104 -12.55 24.72 35.28
C ILE A 104 -11.68 23.47 35.12
N ARG A 105 -11.82 22.77 34.00
CA ARG A 105 -11.07 21.55 33.67
C ARG A 105 -9.55 21.76 33.65
N LEU A 106 -9.11 22.94 33.19
CA LEU A 106 -7.69 23.32 33.14
C LEU A 106 -7.16 23.92 34.46
N SER A 107 -8.03 24.09 35.46
CA SER A 107 -7.64 24.71 36.72
C SER A 107 -6.82 23.76 37.60
N GLU A 108 -5.86 24.33 38.35
CA GLU A 108 -5.09 23.58 39.35
C GLU A 108 -5.98 22.98 40.45
N ALA A 109 -7.09 23.65 40.78
CA ALA A 109 -8.06 23.16 41.76
C ALA A 109 -8.73 21.84 41.29
N ALA A 110 -9.13 21.76 40.01
CA ALA A 110 -9.66 20.52 39.43
C ALA A 110 -8.60 19.41 39.45
N ARG A 111 -7.36 19.72 39.05
CA ARG A 111 -6.25 18.76 39.07
C ARG A 111 -6.02 18.18 40.46
N ASN A 112 -6.00 19.02 41.49
CA ASN A 112 -5.77 18.60 42.88
C ASN A 112 -6.89 17.74 43.47
N LEU A 113 -8.09 17.77 42.88
CA LEU A 113 -9.22 16.94 43.29
C LEU A 113 -9.14 15.50 42.75
N ILE A 114 -8.49 15.29 41.60
CA ILE A 114 -8.46 13.99 40.92
C ILE A 114 -7.93 12.85 41.81
N PRO A 115 -6.84 13.01 42.57
CA PRO A 115 -6.35 11.94 43.45
C PRO A 115 -7.37 11.50 44.50
N LEU A 116 -8.20 12.41 44.98
CA LEU A 116 -9.31 12.12 45.90
C LEU A 116 -10.47 11.45 45.17
N VAL A 117 -10.87 11.97 44.00
CA VAL A 117 -11.93 11.41 43.15
C VAL A 117 -11.70 9.94 42.85
N VAL A 118 -10.49 9.57 42.44
CA VAL A 118 -10.21 8.18 42.04
C VAL A 118 -10.29 7.17 43.20
N THR A 119 -10.22 7.64 44.45
CA THR A 119 -10.40 6.75 45.62
C THR A 119 -11.82 6.20 45.73
N PHE A 120 -12.79 6.84 45.07
CA PHE A 120 -14.20 6.45 45.07
C PHE A 120 -14.55 5.48 43.94
N PHE A 121 -13.61 5.09 43.07
CA PHE A 121 -13.90 4.24 41.91
C PHE A 121 -14.65 2.95 42.26
N LYS A 122 -14.27 2.24 43.34
CA LYS A 122 -14.98 1.01 43.77
C LYS A 122 -16.32 1.26 44.47
N LYS A 123 -16.62 2.49 44.87
CA LYS A 123 -17.86 2.84 45.59
C LYS A 123 -18.89 3.49 44.66
N GLU A 124 -18.44 4.39 43.79
CA GLU A 124 -19.29 5.19 42.88
C GLU A 124 -18.68 5.17 41.45
N PRO A 125 -18.49 3.98 40.84
CA PRO A 125 -17.70 3.83 39.60
C PRO A 125 -18.21 4.73 38.47
N PHE A 126 -19.52 4.80 38.28
CA PHE A 126 -20.15 5.58 37.21
C PHE A 126 -19.85 7.08 37.26
N GLU A 127 -19.94 7.68 38.45
CA GLU A 127 -19.69 9.11 38.64
C GLU A 127 -18.20 9.41 38.69
N THR A 128 -17.38 8.52 39.25
CA THR A 128 -15.92 8.62 39.16
C THR A 128 -15.46 8.59 37.70
N LEU A 129 -15.89 7.62 36.89
CA LEU A 129 -15.53 7.54 35.47
C LEU A 129 -16.03 8.76 34.69
N ARG A 130 -17.24 9.26 34.98
CA ARG A 130 -17.77 10.47 34.33
C ARG A 130 -16.90 11.70 34.61
N VAL A 131 -16.46 11.87 35.85
CA VAL A 131 -15.53 12.95 36.24
C VAL A 131 -14.22 12.82 35.46
N LEU A 132 -13.65 11.61 35.38
CA LEU A 132 -12.40 11.38 34.67
C LEU A 132 -12.50 11.59 33.16
N ILE A 133 -13.59 11.11 32.53
CA ILE A 133 -13.88 11.36 31.10
C ILE A 133 -13.92 12.85 30.84
N ASN A 134 -14.74 13.59 31.59
CA ASN A 134 -14.87 15.04 31.40
C ASN A 134 -13.56 15.77 31.70
N TYR A 135 -12.77 15.32 32.68
CA TYR A 135 -11.46 15.89 32.99
C TYR A 135 -10.45 15.69 31.84
N SER A 136 -10.49 14.55 31.18
CA SER A 136 -9.60 14.18 30.06
C SER A 136 -10.05 14.68 28.68
N ALA A 137 -11.28 15.20 28.57
CA ALA A 137 -11.87 15.63 27.31
C ALA A 137 -11.04 16.74 26.64
N ASP A 138 -10.62 16.49 25.41
CA ASP A 138 -9.83 17.39 24.55
C ASP A 138 -8.64 18.06 25.26
N ASN A 139 -7.98 17.35 26.20
CA ASN A 139 -6.83 17.90 26.91
C ASN A 139 -5.72 16.89 27.20
N SER A 140 -4.62 17.03 26.48
CA SER A 140 -3.46 16.14 26.58
C SER A 140 -2.69 16.25 27.90
N GLU A 141 -2.62 17.44 28.53
CA GLU A 141 -1.94 17.60 29.83
C GLU A 141 -2.68 16.86 30.97
N ASN A 142 -4.01 16.90 30.97
CA ASN A 142 -4.84 16.16 31.91
C ASN A 142 -4.71 14.65 31.68
N ARG A 143 -4.66 14.19 30.42
CA ARG A 143 -4.37 12.79 30.07
C ARG A 143 -2.98 12.35 30.56
N ARG A 144 -1.93 13.15 30.33
CA ARG A 144 -0.57 12.91 30.87
C ARG A 144 -0.58 12.80 32.38
N TYR A 145 -1.31 13.70 33.04
CA TYR A 145 -1.42 13.69 34.49
C TYR A 145 -2.09 12.41 35.01
N LEU A 146 -3.20 11.98 34.40
CA LEU A 146 -3.88 10.71 34.73
C LEU A 146 -2.98 9.48 34.56
N LEU A 147 -2.00 9.53 33.66
CA LEU A 147 -1.02 8.46 33.44
C LEU A 147 0.24 8.57 34.31
N SER A 148 0.39 9.63 35.10
CA SER A 148 1.56 9.90 35.93
C SER A 148 1.72 8.93 37.10
N ASN A 149 2.90 8.91 37.73
CA ASN A 149 3.23 8.01 38.84
C ASN A 149 2.70 8.49 40.21
N GLU A 150 1.63 9.29 40.22
CA GLU A 150 1.01 9.70 41.47
C GLU A 150 0.38 8.50 42.20
N PRO A 151 0.64 8.29 43.51
CA PRO A 151 0.20 7.08 44.21
C PRO A 151 -1.30 6.78 44.13
N GLY A 152 -2.15 7.83 44.15
CA GLY A 152 -3.60 7.67 44.03
C GLY A 152 -4.02 7.15 42.66
N LEU A 153 -3.38 7.66 41.60
CA LEU A 153 -3.63 7.24 40.22
C LEU A 153 -3.09 5.85 39.94
N ASP A 154 -1.93 5.50 40.50
CA ASP A 154 -1.35 4.16 40.35
C ASP A 154 -2.24 3.08 40.97
N LYS A 155 -2.77 3.37 42.17
CA LYS A 155 -3.77 2.51 42.83
C LYS A 155 -5.04 2.42 42.01
N PHE A 156 -5.52 3.52 41.44
CA PHE A 156 -6.70 3.55 40.57
C PHE A 156 -6.51 2.63 39.35
N TRP A 157 -5.42 2.76 38.60
CA TRP A 157 -5.18 1.91 37.44
C TRP A 157 -5.03 0.43 37.81
N THR A 158 -4.41 0.14 38.95
CA THR A 158 -4.37 -1.24 39.48
C THR A 158 -5.77 -1.78 39.77
N GLN A 159 -6.67 -0.95 40.31
CA GLN A 159 -8.06 -1.31 40.55
C GLN A 159 -8.89 -1.41 39.26
N PHE A 160 -8.60 -0.57 38.28
CA PHE A 160 -9.23 -0.55 36.96
C PHE A 160 -9.00 -1.87 36.23
N VAL A 161 -7.74 -2.29 36.09
CA VAL A 161 -7.40 -3.54 35.39
C VAL A 161 -7.75 -4.81 36.17
N ALA A 162 -8.07 -4.67 37.46
CA ALA A 162 -8.55 -5.75 38.33
C ALA A 162 -10.09 -5.88 38.30
N THR A 163 -10.82 -5.01 37.60
CA THR A 163 -12.23 -5.25 37.29
C THR A 163 -12.29 -6.28 36.17
N ASP A 164 -12.90 -7.44 36.45
CA ASP A 164 -13.06 -8.49 35.44
C ASP A 164 -14.07 -8.04 34.38
N PRO A 165 -13.80 -8.29 33.09
CA PRO A 165 -14.77 -8.06 32.04
C PRO A 165 -16.04 -8.90 32.25
N VAL A 166 -17.18 -8.36 31.82
CA VAL A 166 -18.49 -8.99 31.95
C VAL A 166 -18.99 -9.36 30.54
N GLU A 167 -19.66 -10.51 30.43
CA GLU A 167 -20.34 -10.93 29.19
C GLU A 167 -21.48 -9.96 28.88
N ILE A 168 -21.75 -9.72 27.59
CA ILE A 168 -22.90 -8.88 27.21
C ILE A 168 -24.07 -9.79 26.90
N ASN A 169 -25.16 -9.62 27.64
CA ASN A 169 -26.42 -10.30 27.42
C ASN A 169 -27.56 -9.32 27.73
N HIS A 170 -28.02 -8.61 26.70
CA HIS A 170 -29.03 -7.57 26.84
C HIS A 170 -30.38 -8.10 27.32
N ASP A 171 -30.67 -9.38 27.06
CA ASP A 171 -31.90 -10.03 27.51
C ASP A 171 -31.90 -10.33 29.02
N GLU A 172 -30.72 -10.55 29.61
CA GLU A 172 -30.57 -10.88 31.04
C GLU A 172 -30.15 -9.67 31.89
N GLY A 173 -29.62 -8.61 31.26
CA GLY A 173 -29.26 -7.34 31.90
C GLY A 173 -28.18 -7.53 32.96
N GLU A 174 -27.01 -8.00 32.56
CA GLU A 174 -25.95 -8.35 33.49
C GLU A 174 -25.43 -7.13 34.29
N GLU A 175 -25.26 -7.34 35.60
CA GLU A 175 -24.71 -6.33 36.49
C GLU A 175 -23.23 -6.08 36.13
N GLY A 176 -22.96 -4.98 35.43
CA GLY A 176 -21.60 -4.55 35.08
C GLY A 176 -21.41 -4.09 33.63
N GLU A 177 -22.35 -4.38 32.73
CA GLU A 177 -22.27 -3.95 31.31
C GLU A 177 -22.10 -2.43 31.18
N GLU A 178 -22.93 -1.64 31.88
CA GLU A 178 -22.83 -0.17 31.82
C GLU A 178 -21.49 0.33 32.41
N GLU A 179 -20.97 -0.31 33.45
CA GLU A 179 -19.68 0.07 34.04
C GLU A 179 -18.55 -0.19 33.04
N GLN A 180 -18.54 -1.35 32.40
CA GLN A 180 -17.59 -1.74 31.38
C GLN A 180 -17.63 -0.80 30.17
N GLY A 181 -18.81 -0.44 29.66
CA GLY A 181 -18.96 0.53 28.57
C GLY A 181 -18.39 1.91 28.92
N ARG A 182 -18.58 2.38 30.16
CA ARG A 182 -17.95 3.64 30.62
C ARG A 182 -16.45 3.52 30.83
N MET A 183 -15.95 2.36 31.24
CA MET A 183 -14.52 2.10 31.34
C MET A 183 -13.87 2.14 29.96
N LEU A 184 -14.46 1.50 28.93
CA LEU A 184 -14.02 1.60 27.54
C LEU A 184 -14.05 3.05 27.04
N SER A 185 -15.16 3.77 27.28
CA SER A 185 -15.29 5.19 26.93
C SER A 185 -14.18 6.05 27.53
N PHE A 186 -13.79 5.78 28.78
CA PHE A 186 -12.68 6.47 29.44
C PHE A 186 -11.33 6.15 28.79
N VAL A 187 -11.08 4.88 28.48
CA VAL A 187 -9.84 4.45 27.81
C VAL A 187 -9.72 5.08 26.40
N LYS A 188 -10.83 5.21 25.67
CA LYS A 188 -10.86 5.89 24.36
C LYS A 188 -10.51 7.37 24.42
N GLN A 189 -10.69 8.05 25.56
CA GLN A 189 -10.28 9.46 25.70
C GLN A 189 -8.78 9.67 25.45
N PHE A 190 -7.96 8.63 25.59
CA PHE A 190 -6.52 8.70 25.36
C PHE A 190 -6.12 8.58 23.89
N ILE A 191 -7.05 8.25 23.00
CA ILE A 191 -6.83 8.24 21.54
C ILE A 191 -7.69 9.28 20.83
N PHE A 192 -8.85 9.64 21.40
CA PHE A 192 -9.77 10.60 20.81
C PHE A 192 -9.21 12.04 20.87
N SER A 193 -9.25 12.76 19.74
CA SER A 193 -8.72 14.13 19.60
C SER A 193 -7.25 14.31 20.05
N ALA A 194 -6.45 13.24 20.10
CA ALA A 194 -5.02 13.32 20.40
C ALA A 194 -4.20 13.35 19.11
N GLU A 195 -3.10 14.11 19.11
CA GLU A 195 -2.14 14.09 18.00
C GLU A 195 -1.34 12.78 17.98
N ASP A 196 -0.78 12.39 16.82
CA ASP A 196 -0.11 11.10 16.62
C ASP A 196 1.02 10.81 17.65
N GLU A 197 1.84 11.80 17.97
CA GLU A 197 2.92 11.65 18.97
C GLU A 197 2.37 11.45 20.39
N GLU A 198 1.25 12.08 20.70
CA GLU A 198 0.59 11.97 22.00
C GLU A 198 -0.12 10.61 22.13
N LYS A 199 -0.79 10.14 21.07
CA LYS A 199 -1.38 8.80 21.02
C LYS A 199 -0.31 7.75 21.33
N LYS A 200 0.85 7.84 20.69
CA LYS A 200 1.97 6.91 20.93
C LYS A 200 2.45 6.95 22.38
N GLU A 201 2.60 8.14 22.96
CA GLU A 201 2.95 8.32 24.38
C GLU A 201 1.91 7.65 25.30
N PHE A 202 0.63 7.95 25.10
CA PHE A 202 -0.47 7.47 25.94
C PHE A 202 -0.65 5.97 25.85
N LEU A 203 -0.62 5.39 24.65
CA LEU A 203 -0.73 3.96 24.42
C LEU A 203 0.43 3.20 25.09
N ALA A 204 1.65 3.73 25.04
CA ALA A 204 2.80 3.13 25.73
C ALA A 204 2.60 3.10 27.26
N LYS A 205 2.08 4.19 27.83
CA LYS A 205 1.76 4.27 29.28
C LYS A 205 0.60 3.37 29.68
N LEU A 206 -0.46 3.30 28.87
CA LEU A 206 -1.58 2.39 29.10
C LEU A 206 -1.15 0.92 29.01
N TYR A 207 -0.23 0.58 28.11
CA TYR A 207 0.39 -0.73 28.04
C TYR A 207 1.21 -1.06 29.30
N GLU A 208 2.07 -0.15 29.77
CA GLU A 208 2.82 -0.31 31.04
C GLU A 208 1.88 -0.55 32.23
N ARG A 209 0.70 0.07 32.22
CA ARG A 209 -0.34 -0.07 33.23
C ARG A 209 -1.27 -1.27 33.03
N LYS A 210 -1.01 -2.11 32.01
CA LYS A 210 -1.81 -3.30 31.66
C LYS A 210 -3.25 -3.00 31.23
N VAL A 211 -3.59 -1.75 30.92
CA VAL A 211 -4.93 -1.38 30.45
C VAL A 211 -5.20 -1.99 29.08
N VAL A 212 -4.20 -2.02 28.20
CA VAL A 212 -4.31 -2.67 26.88
C VAL A 212 -4.65 -4.16 27.02
N LEU A 213 -4.01 -4.86 27.96
CA LEU A 213 -4.30 -6.28 28.24
C LEU A 213 -5.74 -6.46 28.74
N TRP A 214 -6.26 -5.51 29.52
CA TRP A 214 -7.66 -5.52 29.92
C TRP A 214 -8.60 -5.33 28.72
N VAL A 215 -8.31 -4.42 27.80
CA VAL A 215 -9.11 -4.24 26.57
C VAL A 215 -9.13 -5.51 25.69
N PHE A 216 -8.01 -6.22 25.57
CA PHE A 216 -7.99 -7.52 24.88
C PHE A 216 -8.90 -8.57 25.55
N LYS A 217 -8.98 -8.58 26.89
CA LYS A 217 -9.91 -9.47 27.61
C LYS A 217 -11.37 -9.07 27.37
N VAL A 218 -11.69 -7.77 27.37
CA VAL A 218 -13.03 -7.28 27.03
C VAL A 218 -13.42 -7.72 25.62
N HIS A 219 -12.54 -7.50 24.64
CA HIS A 219 -12.74 -7.98 23.27
C HIS A 219 -13.00 -9.49 23.20
N SER A 220 -12.22 -10.29 23.95
CA SER A 220 -12.41 -11.74 23.97
C SER A 220 -13.76 -12.14 24.56
N THR A 221 -14.20 -11.45 25.62
CA THR A 221 -15.49 -11.71 26.29
C THR A 221 -16.66 -11.36 25.37
N PHE A 222 -16.56 -10.30 24.58
CA PHE A 222 -17.59 -9.91 23.60
C PHE A 222 -17.80 -10.95 22.51
N GLN A 223 -16.82 -11.82 22.23
CA GLN A 223 -16.96 -12.88 21.24
C GLN A 223 -17.86 -14.03 21.70
N GLU A 224 -18.03 -14.19 23.02
CA GLU A 224 -18.65 -15.36 23.63
C GLU A 224 -20.19 -15.33 23.52
N THR A 225 -20.79 -14.14 23.36
CA THR A 225 -22.25 -13.95 23.26
C THR A 225 -22.67 -13.33 21.93
N HIS A 226 -23.95 -13.45 21.57
CA HIS A 226 -24.49 -12.83 20.34
C HIS A 226 -24.51 -11.29 20.45
N ASP A 227 -25.01 -10.76 21.56
CA ASP A 227 -25.06 -9.31 21.79
C ASP A 227 -23.65 -8.69 21.85
N GLY A 228 -22.70 -9.36 22.51
CA GLY A 228 -21.32 -8.90 22.57
C GLY A 228 -20.66 -8.77 21.20
N ARG A 229 -20.99 -9.65 20.25
CA ARG A 229 -20.47 -9.56 18.87
C ARG A 229 -20.94 -8.28 18.17
N ASN A 230 -22.15 -7.79 18.48
CA ASN A 230 -22.65 -6.53 17.94
C ASN A 230 -21.94 -5.31 18.54
N GLU A 231 -21.28 -5.46 19.70
CA GLU A 231 -20.52 -4.39 20.36
C GLU A 231 -18.99 -4.53 20.19
N ILE A 232 -18.51 -5.54 19.45
CA ILE A 232 -17.07 -5.85 19.33
C ILE A 232 -16.25 -4.72 18.72
N GLY A 233 -16.89 -3.87 17.90
CA GLY A 233 -16.29 -2.67 17.32
C GLY A 233 -15.76 -1.71 18.38
N GLU A 234 -16.37 -1.67 19.58
CA GLU A 234 -15.96 -0.73 20.62
C GLU A 234 -14.53 -0.95 21.13
N PRO A 235 -14.15 -2.12 21.68
CA PRO A 235 -12.77 -2.38 22.08
C PRO A 235 -11.81 -2.38 20.89
N LEU A 236 -12.26 -2.76 19.68
CA LEU A 236 -11.42 -2.80 18.49
C LEU A 236 -10.94 -1.43 18.03
N GLU A 237 -11.77 -0.40 18.11
CA GLU A 237 -11.35 0.97 17.78
C GLU A 237 -10.06 1.36 18.54
N PHE A 238 -10.01 1.02 19.84
CA PHE A 238 -8.83 1.25 20.65
C PHE A 238 -7.65 0.35 20.27
N LEU A 239 -7.91 -0.94 20.03
CA LEU A 239 -6.87 -1.90 19.68
C LEU A 239 -6.25 -1.63 18.30
N VAL A 240 -7.02 -1.10 17.34
CA VAL A 240 -6.52 -0.65 16.03
C VAL A 240 -5.50 0.46 16.21
N GLU A 241 -5.81 1.50 16.98
CA GLU A 241 -4.85 2.57 17.28
C GLU A 241 -3.63 2.03 18.05
N TYR A 242 -3.83 1.13 19.02
CA TYR A 242 -2.72 0.47 19.72
C TYR A 242 -1.78 -0.26 18.75
N SER A 243 -2.32 -1.10 17.87
CA SER A 243 -1.55 -1.88 16.89
C SER A 243 -0.80 -1.00 15.90
N LYS A 244 -1.33 0.19 15.56
CA LYS A 244 -0.70 1.14 14.65
C LYS A 244 0.60 1.73 15.21
N TYR A 245 0.62 2.10 16.50
CA TYR A 245 1.78 2.76 17.11
C TYR A 245 2.74 1.82 17.84
N LEU A 246 2.26 0.66 18.32
CA LEU A 246 3.02 -0.32 19.09
C LEU A 246 2.85 -1.76 18.57
N PRO A 247 2.97 -2.02 17.25
CA PRO A 247 2.75 -3.35 16.68
C PRO A 247 3.68 -4.41 17.27
N GLU A 248 4.91 -4.04 17.66
CA GLU A 248 5.91 -4.95 18.23
C GLU A 248 5.56 -5.43 19.65
N LYS A 249 4.57 -4.81 20.30
CA LYS A 249 4.09 -5.18 21.64
C LYS A 249 2.94 -6.18 21.59
N VAL A 250 2.28 -6.33 20.44
CA VAL A 250 1.21 -7.31 20.26
C VAL A 250 1.81 -8.71 20.28
N THR A 251 1.32 -9.55 21.18
CA THR A 251 1.74 -10.93 21.32
C THR A 251 1.05 -11.83 20.31
N ARG A 252 1.63 -13.02 20.09
CA ARG A 252 1.00 -14.06 19.27
C ARG A 252 -0.42 -14.35 19.76
N SER A 253 -0.62 -14.56 21.06
CA SER A 253 -1.95 -14.91 21.59
C SER A 253 -3.00 -13.82 21.31
N GLU A 254 -2.62 -12.55 21.44
CA GLU A 254 -3.52 -11.43 21.15
C GLU A 254 -3.87 -11.37 19.66
N PHE A 255 -2.89 -11.56 18.78
CA PHE A 255 -3.14 -11.66 17.33
C PHE A 255 -4.12 -12.80 17.00
N TYR A 256 -3.93 -13.98 17.60
CA TYR A 256 -4.84 -15.12 17.43
C TYR A 256 -6.24 -14.83 17.95
N ASN A 257 -6.38 -14.16 19.10
CA ASN A 257 -7.68 -13.81 19.66
C ASN A 257 -8.45 -12.83 18.76
N ILE A 258 -7.77 -11.84 18.18
CA ILE A 258 -8.38 -10.94 17.19
C ILE A 258 -8.78 -11.70 15.93
N THR A 259 -7.93 -12.60 15.44
CA THR A 259 -8.23 -13.45 14.28
C THR A 259 -9.48 -14.33 14.54
N GLY A 260 -9.60 -14.90 15.75
CA GLY A 260 -10.77 -15.70 16.15
C GLY A 260 -12.04 -14.86 16.28
N GLY A 261 -11.94 -13.63 16.81
CA GLY A 261 -13.06 -12.70 16.89
C GLY A 261 -13.67 -12.37 15.54
N TYR A 262 -12.84 -12.21 14.51
CA TYR A 262 -13.31 -12.05 13.13
C TYR A 262 -14.16 -13.24 12.68
N MET A 263 -13.72 -14.48 12.93
CA MET A 263 -14.49 -15.67 12.54
C MET A 263 -15.80 -15.78 13.32
N ASN A 264 -15.84 -15.34 14.57
CA ASN A 264 -17.04 -15.34 15.40
C ASN A 264 -18.08 -14.29 14.96
N LEU A 265 -17.67 -13.22 14.26
CA LEU A 265 -18.60 -12.26 13.65
C LEU A 265 -19.40 -12.83 12.48
N VAL A 266 -18.95 -13.95 11.93
CA VAL A 266 -19.70 -14.69 10.92
C VAL A 266 -20.80 -15.47 11.63
N ASP A 267 -21.90 -14.80 11.96
CA ASP A 267 -23.10 -15.48 12.42
C ASP A 267 -23.77 -16.18 11.22
N PRO A 268 -23.84 -17.52 11.18
CA PRO A 268 -24.47 -18.23 10.07
C PRO A 268 -25.99 -18.02 10.02
N ASP A 269 -26.61 -17.59 11.12
CA ASP A 269 -28.06 -17.44 11.26
C ASP A 269 -28.53 -15.98 11.03
N SER A 270 -27.62 -15.01 11.15
CA SER A 270 -27.89 -13.60 10.85
C SER A 270 -27.44 -13.26 9.43
N GLY A 271 -28.34 -12.74 8.60
CA GLY A 271 -27.99 -12.27 7.25
C GLY A 271 -27.20 -10.96 7.24
N GLU A 272 -26.96 -10.35 8.40
CA GLU A 272 -26.34 -9.04 8.55
C GLU A 272 -24.90 -9.21 9.06
N LYS A 273 -23.94 -8.87 8.20
CA LYS A 273 -22.50 -8.87 8.51
C LYS A 273 -22.09 -7.44 8.87
N ASP A 274 -21.56 -7.23 10.09
CA ASP A 274 -21.01 -5.93 10.51
C ASP A 274 -19.66 -5.67 9.83
N THR A 275 -19.72 -4.99 8.69
CA THR A 275 -18.55 -4.73 7.82
C THR A 275 -17.56 -3.74 8.41
N ASP A 276 -18.02 -2.82 9.26
CA ASP A 276 -17.14 -1.90 10.00
C ASP A 276 -16.27 -2.68 10.99
N SER A 277 -16.85 -3.63 11.73
CA SER A 277 -16.09 -4.51 12.61
C SER A 277 -15.13 -5.41 11.84
N PHE A 278 -15.51 -5.95 10.69
CA PHE A 278 -14.60 -6.71 9.83
C PHE A 278 -13.41 -5.86 9.36
N LEU A 279 -13.65 -4.60 8.98
CA LEU A 279 -12.61 -3.66 8.58
C LEU A 279 -11.65 -3.34 9.73
N ALA A 280 -12.17 -3.11 10.94
CA ALA A 280 -11.36 -2.85 12.13
C ALA A 280 -10.45 -4.05 12.47
N HIS A 281 -10.97 -5.28 12.42
CA HIS A 281 -10.15 -6.47 12.60
C HIS A 281 -9.06 -6.58 11.53
N ALA A 282 -9.41 -6.42 10.24
CA ALA A 282 -8.43 -6.49 9.16
C ALA A 282 -7.33 -5.41 9.30
N GLU A 283 -7.70 -4.22 9.77
CA GLU A 283 -6.75 -3.13 10.03
C GLU A 283 -5.82 -3.43 11.20
N PHE A 284 -6.33 -4.00 12.29
CA PHE A 284 -5.50 -4.46 13.40
C PHE A 284 -4.44 -5.48 12.91
N LEU A 285 -4.88 -6.51 12.19
CA LEU A 285 -3.98 -7.57 11.70
C LEU A 285 -2.93 -6.99 10.73
N PHE A 286 -3.34 -6.07 9.86
CA PHE A 286 -2.43 -5.36 8.96
C PHE A 286 -1.38 -4.56 9.75
N ASN A 287 -1.78 -3.76 10.73
CA ASN A 287 -0.88 -2.96 11.54
C ASN A 287 0.16 -3.82 12.28
N CYS A 288 -0.28 -4.94 12.87
CA CYS A 288 0.61 -5.90 13.55
C CYS A 288 1.68 -6.51 12.64
N THR A 289 1.38 -6.65 11.34
CA THR A 289 2.29 -7.25 10.36
C THR A 289 3.05 -6.21 9.54
N ASN A 290 2.68 -4.93 9.62
CA ASN A 290 3.38 -3.84 8.94
C ASN A 290 4.66 -3.42 9.69
N VAL A 291 5.51 -4.40 9.97
CA VAL A 291 6.79 -4.27 10.66
C VAL A 291 7.91 -4.86 9.79
N PRO A 292 9.19 -4.51 10.03
CA PRO A 292 10.28 -5.03 9.19
C PRO A 292 10.44 -6.56 9.25
N ASP A 293 10.25 -7.15 10.42
CA ASP A 293 10.38 -8.59 10.67
C ASP A 293 9.66 -8.92 11.98
N SER A 294 9.26 -10.17 12.15
CA SER A 294 8.68 -10.68 13.39
C SER A 294 8.94 -12.17 13.52
N ASN A 295 9.61 -12.56 14.60
CA ASN A 295 9.83 -13.97 14.95
C ASN A 295 8.56 -14.67 15.46
N GLN A 296 7.40 -14.02 15.39
CA GLN A 296 6.14 -14.62 15.77
C GLN A 296 5.63 -15.52 14.65
N ASP A 297 5.19 -16.71 15.03
CA ASP A 297 4.56 -17.68 14.14
C ASP A 297 3.07 -17.36 14.00
N PHE A 298 2.76 -16.49 13.02
CA PHE A 298 1.41 -16.02 12.71
C PHE A 298 0.56 -17.09 12.00
N PRO A 299 -0.74 -17.20 12.29
CA PRO A 299 -1.64 -18.20 11.71
C PRO A 299 -2.11 -17.82 10.30
N VAL A 300 -1.19 -17.81 9.34
CA VAL A 300 -1.55 -17.45 7.95
C VAL A 300 -2.62 -18.36 7.39
N GLU A 301 -2.64 -19.62 7.83
CA GLU A 301 -3.66 -20.59 7.53
C GLU A 301 -5.08 -20.12 7.90
N THR A 302 -5.29 -19.68 9.12
CA THR A 302 -6.58 -19.16 9.59
C THR A 302 -6.97 -17.89 8.84
N MET A 303 -5.98 -17.05 8.46
CA MET A 303 -6.28 -15.84 7.71
C MET A 303 -6.92 -16.11 6.35
N THR A 304 -6.57 -17.22 5.68
CA THR A 304 -7.19 -17.58 4.40
C THR A 304 -8.70 -17.86 4.51
N GLU A 305 -9.16 -18.34 5.67
CA GLU A 305 -10.58 -18.56 5.95
C GLU A 305 -11.33 -17.23 6.06
N LEU A 306 -10.70 -16.20 6.65
CA LEU A 306 -11.28 -14.86 6.79
C LEU A 306 -11.69 -14.25 5.46
N PHE A 307 -10.88 -14.44 4.41
CA PHE A 307 -11.20 -13.85 3.11
C PHE A 307 -12.46 -14.42 2.47
N ILE A 308 -12.74 -15.72 2.70
CA ILE A 308 -13.94 -16.39 2.16
C ILE A 308 -15.20 -15.81 2.81
N GLU A 309 -15.06 -15.27 4.02
CA GLU A 309 -16.15 -14.73 4.80
C GLU A 309 -16.43 -13.25 4.56
N VAL A 310 -15.62 -12.55 3.76
CA VAL A 310 -15.85 -11.14 3.42
C VAL A 310 -17.14 -11.00 2.61
N PRO A 311 -18.10 -10.16 3.03
CA PRO A 311 -19.30 -9.85 2.25
C PRO A 311 -18.92 -9.06 1.00
N LEU A 312 -18.96 -9.71 -0.17
CA LEU A 312 -18.52 -9.11 -1.44
C LEU A 312 -19.43 -8.00 -1.98
N ASP A 313 -20.67 -7.91 -1.48
CA ASP A 313 -21.66 -6.91 -1.91
C ASP A 313 -21.55 -5.57 -1.13
N ASP A 314 -20.57 -5.44 -0.23
CA ASP A 314 -20.36 -4.27 0.62
C ASP A 314 -19.25 -3.32 0.09
N ASP A 315 -19.42 -2.02 0.31
CA ASP A 315 -18.47 -0.98 -0.14
C ASP A 315 -17.07 -1.14 0.52
N HIS A 316 -16.98 -1.71 1.72
CA HIS A 316 -15.73 -1.98 2.43
C HIS A 316 -15.03 -3.28 2.02
N ALA A 317 -15.67 -4.14 1.23
CA ALA A 317 -15.15 -5.46 0.88
C ALA A 317 -13.74 -5.40 0.28
N VAL A 318 -13.50 -4.46 -0.64
CA VAL A 318 -12.20 -4.26 -1.29
C VAL A 318 -11.13 -3.88 -0.27
N ASP A 319 -11.42 -2.99 0.67
CA ASP A 319 -10.46 -2.54 1.68
C ASP A 319 -10.13 -3.65 2.68
N ILE A 320 -11.13 -4.44 3.09
CA ILE A 320 -10.95 -5.61 3.95
C ILE A 320 -10.03 -6.62 3.26
N LEU A 321 -10.36 -7.01 2.01
CA LEU A 321 -9.59 -7.99 1.24
C LEU A 321 -8.15 -7.51 0.98
N ARG A 322 -7.94 -6.21 0.72
CA ARG A 322 -6.61 -5.63 0.55
C ARG A 322 -5.80 -5.66 1.84
N LYS A 323 -6.39 -5.32 2.98
CA LYS A 323 -5.72 -5.38 4.30
C LYS A 323 -5.36 -6.81 4.67
N LEU A 324 -6.25 -7.78 4.47
CA LEU A 324 -5.97 -9.20 4.70
C LEU A 324 -4.87 -9.72 3.75
N PHE A 325 -4.91 -9.34 2.48
CA PHE A 325 -3.87 -9.69 1.50
C PHE A 325 -2.51 -9.13 1.89
N ALA A 326 -2.46 -7.84 2.25
CA ALA A 326 -1.25 -7.19 2.73
C ALA A 326 -0.72 -7.84 4.01
N THR A 327 -1.60 -8.24 4.93
CA THR A 327 -1.23 -8.96 6.15
C THR A 327 -0.52 -10.27 5.82
N CYS A 328 -1.11 -11.12 4.97
CA CYS A 328 -0.52 -12.39 4.54
C CYS A 328 0.84 -12.16 3.87
N GLY A 329 0.90 -11.22 2.94
CA GLY A 329 2.13 -10.99 2.20
C GLY A 329 3.22 -10.30 3.02
N ASN A 330 2.90 -9.47 4.01
CA ASN A 330 3.86 -8.98 5.00
C ASN A 330 4.52 -10.16 5.74
N ILE A 331 3.70 -11.08 6.25
CA ILE A 331 4.18 -12.28 6.95
C ILE A 331 5.08 -13.13 6.04
N TYR A 332 4.65 -13.41 4.81
CA TYR A 332 5.46 -14.16 3.84
C TYR A 332 6.77 -13.49 3.47
N SER A 333 6.92 -12.20 3.75
CA SER A 333 8.09 -11.39 3.40
C SER A 333 9.04 -11.17 4.57
N PHE A 334 8.64 -11.56 5.78
CA PHE A 334 9.49 -11.51 6.96
C PHE A 334 10.71 -12.41 6.77
N PRO A 335 11.94 -11.90 6.98
CA PRO A 335 13.16 -12.70 6.94
C PRO A 335 13.13 -13.93 7.84
N SER A 336 12.45 -13.85 8.98
CA SER A 336 12.33 -14.94 9.96
C SER A 336 11.24 -15.98 9.62
N TYR A 337 10.34 -15.69 8.68
CA TYR A 337 9.24 -16.57 8.34
C TYR A 337 9.68 -17.72 7.42
N ASP A 338 9.34 -18.96 7.80
CA ASP A 338 9.64 -20.13 6.99
C ASP A 338 8.60 -20.31 5.87
N ASN A 339 8.90 -19.78 4.69
CA ASN A 339 8.02 -19.96 3.53
C ASN A 339 7.92 -21.43 3.05
N TRP A 340 8.75 -22.36 3.54
CA TRP A 340 8.65 -23.79 3.20
C TRP A 340 7.56 -24.55 3.96
N GLN A 341 6.93 -23.95 4.98
CA GLN A 341 5.78 -24.57 5.62
C GLN A 341 4.55 -24.55 4.71
N ASP A 342 3.63 -25.50 4.92
CA ASP A 342 2.33 -25.60 4.24
C ASP A 342 2.36 -25.58 2.70
N MET A 343 3.41 -26.17 2.11
CA MET A 343 3.58 -26.25 0.65
C MET A 343 2.37 -26.83 -0.09
N HIS A 344 1.74 -27.87 0.47
CA HIS A 344 0.53 -28.49 -0.12
C HIS A 344 -0.61 -27.47 -0.26
N ARG A 345 -0.85 -26.67 0.77
CA ARG A 345 -1.88 -25.63 0.79
C ARG A 345 -1.55 -24.55 -0.23
N LYS A 346 -0.35 -23.97 -0.16
CA LYS A 346 0.08 -22.88 -1.05
C LYS A 346 0.01 -23.27 -2.53
N VAL A 347 0.41 -24.50 -2.87
CA VAL A 347 0.27 -25.01 -4.25
C VAL A 347 -1.19 -25.25 -4.63
N GLY A 348 -2.01 -25.70 -3.68
CA GLY A 348 -3.46 -25.80 -3.85
C GLY A 348 -4.11 -24.43 -4.13
N ASP A 349 -3.76 -23.41 -3.34
CA ASP A 349 -4.28 -22.04 -3.42
C ASP A 349 -3.97 -21.39 -4.77
N VAL A 350 -2.72 -21.48 -5.25
CA VAL A 350 -2.30 -20.95 -6.56
C VAL A 350 -3.04 -21.61 -7.73
N ALA A 351 -3.55 -22.82 -7.51
CA ALA A 351 -4.34 -23.53 -8.51
C ALA A 351 -5.85 -23.52 -8.22
N GLY A 352 -6.28 -22.75 -7.22
CA GLY A 352 -7.67 -22.52 -6.87
C GLY A 352 -8.33 -21.41 -7.70
N PRO A 353 -9.55 -21.01 -7.34
CA PRO A 353 -10.29 -19.97 -8.07
C PRO A 353 -10.14 -18.56 -7.50
N TRP A 354 -9.68 -18.41 -6.25
CA TRP A 354 -9.73 -17.15 -5.51
C TRP A 354 -8.50 -16.28 -5.76
N SER A 355 -8.69 -15.12 -6.39
CA SER A 355 -7.63 -14.19 -6.81
C SER A 355 -6.64 -13.85 -5.69
N PHE A 356 -7.13 -13.50 -4.50
CA PHE A 356 -6.29 -13.14 -3.37
C PHE A 356 -5.46 -14.32 -2.83
N LEU A 357 -6.02 -15.54 -2.76
CA LEU A 357 -5.29 -16.75 -2.34
C LEU A 357 -4.20 -17.11 -3.34
N ILE A 358 -4.54 -17.05 -4.64
CA ILE A 358 -3.59 -17.29 -5.72
C ILE A 358 -2.42 -16.33 -5.58
N ALA A 359 -2.69 -15.04 -5.38
CA ALA A 359 -1.65 -14.04 -5.25
C ALA A 359 -0.79 -14.22 -4.00
N ALA A 360 -1.41 -14.43 -2.83
CA ALA A 360 -0.71 -14.61 -1.57
C ALA A 360 0.16 -15.89 -1.59
N GLY A 361 -0.39 -17.00 -2.09
CA GLY A 361 0.33 -18.26 -2.28
C GLY A 361 1.50 -18.11 -3.25
N ALA A 362 1.30 -17.41 -4.38
CA ALA A 362 2.35 -17.17 -5.37
C ALA A 362 3.52 -16.35 -4.79
N ILE A 363 3.23 -15.36 -3.95
CA ILE A 363 4.26 -14.57 -3.25
C ILE A 363 5.04 -15.45 -2.28
N SER A 364 4.36 -16.24 -1.44
CA SER A 364 5.03 -17.15 -0.50
C SER A 364 5.93 -18.17 -1.21
N LEU A 365 5.43 -18.79 -2.27
CA LEU A 365 6.22 -19.73 -3.09
C LEU A 365 7.41 -19.02 -3.74
N GLY A 366 7.22 -17.81 -4.26
CA GLY A 366 8.32 -17.00 -4.81
C GLY A 366 9.41 -16.70 -3.77
N ASN A 367 9.03 -16.38 -2.53
CA ASN A 367 9.94 -16.08 -1.42
C ASN A 367 10.72 -17.32 -0.92
N CYS A 368 10.38 -18.54 -1.34
CA CYS A 368 11.20 -19.73 -1.06
C CYS A 368 12.55 -19.72 -1.81
N VAL A 369 12.69 -18.90 -2.86
CA VAL A 369 13.83 -18.93 -3.77
C VAL A 369 14.84 -17.82 -3.45
N SER A 370 15.97 -18.24 -2.88
CA SER A 370 17.15 -17.41 -2.62
C SER A 370 18.38 -17.77 -3.45
N SER A 371 18.30 -18.86 -4.22
CA SER A 371 19.39 -19.37 -5.07
C SER A 371 18.86 -20.31 -6.15
N LYS A 372 19.69 -20.69 -7.12
CA LYS A 372 19.36 -21.74 -8.11
C LYS A 372 19.06 -23.10 -7.46
N GLN A 373 19.70 -23.41 -6.33
CA GLN A 373 19.46 -24.66 -5.61
C GLN A 373 18.07 -24.68 -4.96
N THR A 374 17.67 -23.58 -4.31
CA THR A 374 16.33 -23.46 -3.71
C THR A 374 15.25 -23.35 -4.77
N GLN A 375 15.53 -22.73 -5.92
CA GLN A 375 14.66 -22.77 -7.10
C GLN A 375 14.38 -24.21 -7.54
N ALA A 376 15.43 -25.02 -7.75
CA ALA A 376 15.27 -26.42 -8.17
C ALA A 376 14.53 -27.26 -7.11
N LYS A 377 14.81 -27.03 -5.82
CA LYS A 377 14.09 -27.67 -4.71
C LYS A 377 12.60 -27.32 -4.75
N LEU A 378 12.26 -26.04 -4.91
CA LEU A 378 10.88 -25.57 -4.98
C LEU A 378 10.13 -26.21 -6.16
N ILE A 379 10.71 -26.20 -7.36
CA ILE A 379 10.13 -26.84 -8.55
C ILE A 379 9.87 -28.34 -8.29
N SER A 380 10.81 -29.04 -7.66
CA SER A 380 10.65 -30.44 -7.29
C SER A 380 9.50 -30.65 -6.30
N GLN A 381 9.41 -29.82 -5.26
CA GLN A 381 8.32 -29.87 -4.27
C GLN A 381 6.95 -29.59 -4.89
N ILE A 382 6.84 -28.57 -5.74
CA ILE A 382 5.60 -28.27 -6.46
C ILE A 382 5.19 -29.48 -7.30
N ASN A 383 6.10 -30.05 -8.09
CA ASN A 383 5.80 -31.21 -8.95
C ASN A 383 5.37 -32.48 -8.18
N GLN A 384 5.72 -32.61 -6.90
CA GLN A 384 5.20 -33.70 -6.05
C GLN A 384 3.72 -33.54 -5.71
N ILE A 385 3.21 -32.31 -5.76
CA ILE A 385 1.83 -31.94 -5.42
C ILE A 385 1.00 -31.79 -6.71
N ARG A 386 1.51 -30.99 -7.66
CA ARG A 386 0.88 -30.68 -8.94
C ARG A 386 1.95 -30.31 -9.98
N PRO A 387 1.80 -30.68 -11.27
CA PRO A 387 2.77 -30.28 -12.29
C PRO A 387 3.01 -28.76 -12.31
N ILE A 388 4.28 -28.34 -12.26
CA ILE A 388 4.67 -26.94 -12.24
C ILE A 388 4.14 -26.16 -13.45
N ASP A 389 4.03 -26.82 -14.60
CA ASP A 389 3.49 -26.21 -15.82
C ASP A 389 2.02 -25.83 -15.67
N GLU A 390 1.24 -26.65 -14.96
CA GLU A 390 -0.18 -26.37 -14.68
C GLU A 390 -0.31 -25.19 -13.72
N VAL A 391 0.47 -25.19 -12.63
CA VAL A 391 0.51 -24.09 -11.66
C VAL A 391 0.93 -22.79 -12.34
N ALA A 392 1.98 -22.82 -13.16
CA ALA A 392 2.47 -21.67 -13.90
C ALA A 392 1.42 -21.17 -14.91
N ARG A 393 0.78 -22.05 -15.67
CA ARG A 393 -0.24 -21.66 -16.65
C ARG A 393 -1.47 -21.06 -15.97
N ASN A 394 -1.95 -21.67 -14.88
CA ASN A 394 -3.09 -21.16 -14.12
C ASN A 394 -2.81 -19.74 -13.63
N LEU A 395 -1.65 -19.50 -13.01
CA LEU A 395 -1.26 -18.18 -12.56
C LEU A 395 -1.10 -17.18 -13.72
N PHE A 396 -0.49 -17.59 -14.83
CA PHE A 396 -0.25 -16.73 -15.98
C PHE A 396 -1.55 -16.27 -16.68
N CYS A 397 -2.54 -17.16 -16.73
CA CYS A 397 -3.84 -16.90 -17.36
C CYS A 397 -4.90 -16.34 -16.39
N HIS A 398 -4.59 -16.25 -15.09
CA HIS A 398 -5.56 -15.79 -14.10
C HIS A 398 -5.87 -14.30 -14.31
N LYS A 399 -7.16 -13.96 -14.21
CA LYS A 399 -7.66 -12.58 -14.29
C LYS A 399 -7.98 -12.13 -12.87
N PHE A 400 -7.05 -11.41 -12.27
CA PHE A 400 -7.26 -10.87 -10.93
C PHE A 400 -8.30 -9.74 -10.96
N GLU A 401 -9.23 -9.75 -9.99
CA GLU A 401 -10.21 -8.66 -9.83
C GLU A 401 -9.58 -7.34 -9.36
N ASP A 402 -8.41 -7.40 -8.73
CA ASP A 402 -7.68 -6.24 -8.22
C ASP A 402 -6.25 -6.21 -8.76
N VAL A 403 -5.79 -5.01 -9.15
CA VAL A 403 -4.43 -4.77 -9.64
C VAL A 403 -3.36 -5.15 -8.61
N VAL A 404 -3.62 -5.01 -7.31
CA VAL A 404 -2.62 -5.35 -6.28
C VAL A 404 -2.27 -6.84 -6.28
N TYR A 405 -3.19 -7.71 -6.69
CA TYR A 405 -2.97 -9.16 -6.74
C TYR A 405 -2.01 -9.58 -7.87
N TYR A 406 -1.74 -8.71 -8.85
CA TYR A 406 -0.70 -8.95 -9.85
C TYR A 406 0.73 -8.99 -9.26
N GLN A 407 0.89 -8.70 -7.97
CA GLN A 407 2.10 -9.05 -7.22
C GLN A 407 2.43 -10.55 -7.27
N ALA A 408 1.46 -11.40 -7.60
CA ALA A 408 1.64 -12.81 -7.86
C ALA A 408 2.74 -13.12 -8.91
N TYR A 409 3.01 -12.20 -9.86
CA TYR A 409 4.09 -12.34 -10.82
C TYR A 409 5.49 -12.39 -10.18
N HIS A 410 5.61 -12.11 -8.87
CA HIS A 410 6.79 -12.40 -8.07
C HIS A 410 7.21 -13.87 -8.16
N PHE A 411 6.25 -14.80 -8.20
CA PHE A 411 6.50 -16.23 -8.41
C PHE A 411 7.35 -16.48 -9.65
N PHE A 412 6.96 -15.92 -10.80
CA PHE A 412 7.70 -16.09 -12.05
C PHE A 412 9.09 -15.45 -12.00
N ASN A 413 9.21 -14.30 -11.34
CA ASN A 413 10.51 -13.66 -11.16
C ASN A 413 11.52 -14.54 -10.44
N ASN A 414 11.08 -15.57 -9.71
CA ASN A 414 11.96 -16.45 -8.95
C ASN A 414 11.99 -17.89 -9.47
N VAL A 415 10.88 -18.40 -10.04
CA VAL A 415 10.74 -19.80 -10.46
C VAL A 415 10.96 -20.02 -11.95
N MET A 416 10.91 -18.97 -12.78
CA MET A 416 11.01 -19.11 -14.24
C MET A 416 12.27 -19.86 -14.68
N THR A 417 12.05 -20.89 -15.50
CA THR A 417 13.07 -21.60 -16.27
C THR A 417 12.71 -21.49 -17.75
N ARG A 418 13.66 -21.85 -18.64
CA ARG A 418 13.42 -21.89 -20.09
C ARG A 418 12.20 -22.74 -20.45
N ASP A 419 12.09 -23.93 -19.85
CA ASP A 419 11.02 -24.87 -20.18
C ASP A 419 9.64 -24.34 -19.74
N ILE A 420 9.56 -23.66 -18.58
CA ILE A 420 8.34 -22.99 -18.13
C ILE A 420 8.00 -21.84 -19.09
N ALA A 421 8.99 -20.98 -19.41
CA ALA A 421 8.78 -19.80 -20.26
C ALA A 421 8.25 -20.19 -21.64
N VAL A 422 8.84 -21.20 -22.29
CA VAL A 422 8.40 -21.71 -23.60
C VAL A 422 6.97 -22.25 -23.54
N LYS A 423 6.59 -22.95 -22.46
CA LYS A 423 5.22 -23.46 -22.28
C LYS A 423 4.19 -22.40 -21.95
N LEU A 424 4.60 -21.25 -21.41
CA LEU A 424 3.71 -20.09 -21.26
C LEU A 424 3.50 -19.37 -22.60
N PHE A 425 4.49 -19.42 -23.49
CA PHE A 425 4.50 -18.75 -24.79
C PHE A 425 3.67 -19.49 -25.86
N LEU A 426 2.41 -19.77 -25.55
CA LEU A 426 1.46 -20.46 -26.43
C LEU A 426 0.35 -19.53 -26.89
N ARG A 427 -0.14 -19.75 -28.12
CA ARG A 427 -1.20 -18.93 -28.73
C ARG A 427 -2.50 -18.92 -27.96
N GLU A 428 -2.83 -20.03 -27.28
CA GLU A 428 -3.99 -20.12 -26.40
C GLU A 428 -3.93 -19.15 -25.21
N ASN A 429 -2.73 -18.80 -24.73
CA ASN A 429 -2.57 -17.89 -23.59
C ASN A 429 -2.55 -16.41 -24.00
N ALA A 430 -2.59 -16.09 -25.30
CA ALA A 430 -2.38 -14.73 -25.80
C ALA A 430 -3.44 -13.73 -25.35
N SER A 431 -4.70 -14.17 -25.26
CA SER A 431 -5.80 -13.31 -24.82
C SER A 431 -5.67 -12.92 -23.35
N ASP A 432 -5.33 -13.87 -22.49
CA ASP A 432 -5.20 -13.62 -21.05
C ASP A 432 -3.93 -12.81 -20.76
N PHE A 433 -2.83 -13.10 -21.46
CA PHE A 433 -1.61 -12.30 -21.37
C PHE A 433 -1.83 -10.84 -21.78
N PHE A 434 -2.59 -10.60 -22.86
CA PHE A 434 -2.96 -9.24 -23.27
C PHE A 434 -3.82 -8.54 -22.21
N HIS A 435 -4.82 -9.23 -21.66
CA HIS A 435 -5.65 -8.69 -20.58
C HIS A 435 -4.81 -8.27 -19.38
N ASN A 436 -3.93 -9.15 -18.91
CA ASN A 436 -3.05 -8.92 -17.76
C ASN A 436 -2.09 -7.75 -18.02
N THR A 437 -1.49 -7.71 -19.22
CA THR A 437 -0.64 -6.59 -19.64
C THR A 437 -1.41 -5.27 -19.61
N LYS A 438 -2.62 -5.25 -20.18
CA LYS A 438 -3.46 -4.06 -20.24
C LYS A 438 -3.80 -3.53 -18.85
N VAL A 439 -4.29 -4.39 -17.95
CA VAL A 439 -4.68 -4.00 -16.58
C VAL A 439 -3.51 -3.36 -15.85
N ILE A 440 -2.31 -3.96 -15.93
CA ILE A 440 -1.13 -3.47 -15.23
C ILE A 440 -0.65 -2.13 -15.82
N VAL A 441 -0.58 -2.04 -17.15
CA VAL A 441 -0.12 -0.83 -17.85
C VAL A 441 -1.07 0.35 -17.59
N ASP A 442 -2.39 0.13 -17.66
CA ASP A 442 -3.39 1.17 -17.40
C ASP A 442 -3.33 1.73 -15.98
N ASN A 443 -2.86 0.92 -15.03
CA ASN A 443 -2.78 1.26 -13.61
C ASN A 443 -1.34 1.58 -13.15
N PHE A 444 -0.36 1.60 -14.05
CA PHE A 444 1.06 1.72 -13.71
C PHE A 444 1.37 3.00 -12.90
N ALA A 445 0.72 4.12 -13.26
CA ALA A 445 0.92 5.40 -12.58
C ALA A 445 0.55 5.36 -11.08
N TYR A 446 -0.41 4.50 -10.71
CA TYR A 446 -0.92 4.37 -9.35
C TYR A 446 -0.25 3.22 -8.56
N TYR A 447 0.18 2.15 -9.25
CA TYR A 447 0.73 0.94 -8.64
C TYR A 447 2.08 0.57 -9.27
N LYS A 448 3.07 1.47 -9.11
CA LYS A 448 4.37 1.37 -9.79
C LYS A 448 5.13 0.09 -9.44
N GLU A 449 5.08 -0.36 -8.19
CA GLU A 449 5.79 -1.56 -7.74
C GLU A 449 5.24 -2.82 -8.42
N VAL A 450 3.92 -2.90 -8.62
CA VAL A 450 3.27 -3.99 -9.38
C VAL A 450 3.73 -3.94 -10.83
N GLY A 451 3.74 -2.74 -11.42
CA GLY A 451 4.24 -2.50 -12.77
C GLY A 451 5.70 -2.93 -12.95
N PHE A 452 6.60 -2.50 -12.07
CA PHE A 452 8.03 -2.87 -12.13
C PHE A 452 8.25 -4.37 -11.94
N LEU A 453 7.49 -5.01 -11.05
CA LEU A 453 7.52 -6.45 -10.86
C LEU A 453 7.12 -7.18 -12.15
N TYR A 454 6.09 -6.68 -12.83
CA TYR A 454 5.63 -7.20 -14.12
C TYR A 454 6.68 -7.00 -15.22
N MET A 455 7.31 -5.82 -15.32
CA MET A 455 8.38 -5.59 -16.30
C MET A 455 9.56 -6.54 -16.08
N LYS A 456 9.95 -6.78 -14.83
CA LYS A 456 11.00 -7.78 -14.50
C LYS A 456 10.62 -9.18 -15.00
N PHE A 457 9.35 -9.55 -14.83
CA PHE A 457 8.83 -10.81 -15.32
C PHE A 457 8.88 -10.88 -16.86
N LEU A 458 8.41 -9.84 -17.54
CA LEU A 458 8.41 -9.77 -19.01
C LEU A 458 9.82 -9.93 -19.59
N ARG A 459 10.82 -9.28 -18.99
CA ARG A 459 12.21 -9.44 -19.41
C ARG A 459 12.68 -10.89 -19.33
N LYS A 460 12.36 -11.57 -18.23
CA LYS A 460 12.67 -13.00 -18.06
C LYS A 460 11.92 -13.85 -19.07
N LEU A 461 10.64 -13.58 -19.29
CA LEU A 461 9.80 -14.31 -20.25
C LEU A 461 10.38 -14.19 -21.67
N VAL A 462 10.67 -12.98 -22.15
CA VAL A 462 11.23 -12.76 -23.49
C VAL A 462 12.61 -13.40 -23.62
N THR A 463 13.48 -13.21 -22.63
CA THR A 463 14.83 -13.81 -22.64
C THR A 463 14.77 -15.33 -22.73
N MET A 464 13.98 -15.97 -21.86
CA MET A 464 13.96 -17.42 -21.74
C MET A 464 13.12 -18.09 -22.84
N ALA A 465 11.94 -17.56 -23.18
CA ALA A 465 11.07 -18.17 -24.19
C ALA A 465 11.56 -17.87 -25.61
N VAL A 466 11.88 -16.61 -25.90
CA VAL A 466 12.14 -16.16 -27.28
C VAL A 466 13.63 -16.24 -27.59
N LEU A 467 14.47 -15.52 -26.85
CA LEU A 467 15.91 -15.44 -27.16
C LEU A 467 16.62 -16.79 -26.97
N GLU A 468 16.36 -17.48 -25.86
CA GLU A 468 16.99 -18.78 -25.55
C GLU A 468 16.17 -19.98 -26.02
N GLY A 469 14.84 -19.86 -25.98
CA GLY A 469 13.89 -20.94 -26.27
C GLY A 469 13.41 -21.03 -27.72
N GLY A 470 13.60 -19.98 -28.51
CA GLY A 470 13.17 -19.94 -29.92
C GLY A 470 11.66 -19.88 -30.13
N ALA A 471 10.89 -19.46 -29.10
CA ALA A 471 9.45 -19.21 -29.26
C ALA A 471 9.20 -18.04 -30.22
N ASP A 472 8.09 -18.10 -30.97
CA ASP A 472 7.70 -17.03 -31.87
C ASP A 472 7.12 -15.84 -31.10
N ALA A 473 7.89 -14.76 -30.98
CA ALA A 473 7.50 -13.54 -30.29
C ALA A 473 6.18 -12.92 -30.78
N MET A 474 5.74 -13.23 -32.02
CA MET A 474 4.49 -12.70 -32.58
C MET A 474 3.23 -13.26 -31.93
N ILE A 475 3.34 -14.35 -31.16
CA ILE A 475 2.20 -14.92 -30.44
C ILE A 475 1.53 -13.88 -29.53
N PHE A 476 2.29 -12.97 -28.94
CA PHE A 476 1.79 -11.92 -28.02
C PHE A 476 1.82 -10.51 -28.63
N HIS A 477 1.72 -10.40 -29.96
CA HIS A 477 1.80 -9.15 -30.70
C HIS A 477 0.99 -7.97 -30.11
N ALA A 478 -0.27 -8.21 -29.75
CA ALA A 478 -1.14 -7.16 -29.20
C ALA A 478 -0.65 -6.61 -27.86
N ALA A 479 -0.07 -7.46 -27.00
CA ALA A 479 0.49 -7.04 -25.72
C ALA A 479 1.77 -6.22 -25.92
N TRP A 480 2.61 -6.59 -26.90
CA TRP A 480 3.82 -5.83 -27.23
C TRP A 480 3.51 -4.44 -27.76
N LEU A 481 2.50 -4.30 -28.61
CA LEU A 481 2.03 -2.97 -29.04
C LEU A 481 1.54 -2.13 -27.86
N TYR A 482 0.90 -2.74 -26.87
CA TYR A 482 0.40 -2.01 -25.69
C TYR A 482 1.53 -1.42 -24.84
N LEU A 483 2.66 -2.12 -24.76
CA LEU A 483 3.82 -1.68 -24.00
C LEU A 483 4.49 -0.43 -24.60
N LEU A 484 4.32 -0.16 -25.90
CA LEU A 484 4.87 1.03 -26.55
C LEU A 484 4.37 2.34 -25.92
N HIS A 485 3.31 2.31 -25.12
CA HIS A 485 2.74 3.49 -24.47
C HIS A 485 3.35 3.82 -23.10
N ILE A 486 4.34 3.05 -22.63
CA ILE A 486 5.00 3.27 -21.33
C ILE A 486 6.52 3.15 -21.41
N ASP A 487 7.22 4.16 -20.88
CA ASP A 487 8.68 4.26 -20.91
C ASP A 487 9.35 3.11 -20.15
N GLU A 488 8.74 2.64 -19.05
CA GLU A 488 9.28 1.59 -18.20
C GLU A 488 9.37 0.22 -18.89
N SER A 489 8.77 0.07 -20.08
CA SER A 489 8.86 -1.14 -20.90
C SER A 489 10.11 -1.19 -21.79
N ALA A 490 10.92 -0.12 -21.86
CA ALA A 490 12.01 0.02 -22.83
C ALA A 490 12.96 -1.19 -22.88
N GLU A 491 13.33 -1.76 -21.72
CA GLU A 491 14.22 -2.92 -21.67
C GLU A 491 13.55 -4.20 -22.20
N VAL A 492 12.22 -4.34 -22.06
CA VAL A 492 11.45 -5.46 -22.67
C VAL A 492 11.41 -5.30 -24.18
N LEU A 493 11.13 -4.08 -24.66
CA LEU A 493 11.10 -3.76 -26.09
C LEU A 493 12.47 -3.98 -26.75
N LEU A 494 13.55 -3.62 -26.06
CA LEU A 494 14.92 -3.92 -26.47
C LEU A 494 15.15 -5.42 -26.66
N LEU A 495 14.74 -6.26 -25.70
CA LEU A 495 14.90 -7.71 -25.80
C LEU A 495 14.08 -8.29 -26.97
N LEU A 496 12.91 -7.74 -27.25
CA LEU A 496 12.10 -8.12 -28.42
C LEU A 496 12.81 -7.74 -29.73
N LEU A 497 13.39 -6.54 -29.82
CA LEU A 497 14.15 -6.11 -31.00
C LEU A 497 15.36 -7.02 -31.24
N GLN A 498 16.08 -7.39 -30.18
CA GLN A 498 17.18 -8.35 -30.24
C GLN A 498 16.71 -9.74 -30.70
N ALA A 499 15.51 -10.16 -30.27
CA ALA A 499 14.95 -11.44 -30.68
C ALA A 499 14.63 -11.47 -32.17
N PHE A 500 13.97 -10.43 -32.68
CA PHE A 500 13.66 -10.33 -34.11
C PHE A 500 14.93 -10.28 -34.96
N ALA A 501 15.93 -9.51 -34.50
CA ALA A 501 17.24 -9.44 -35.12
C ALA A 501 17.94 -10.81 -35.16
N LYS A 502 17.86 -11.60 -34.08
CA LYS A 502 18.43 -12.96 -34.01
C LYS A 502 17.75 -13.93 -34.97
N THR A 503 16.43 -13.82 -35.15
CA THR A 503 15.68 -14.65 -36.11
C THR A 503 15.77 -14.14 -37.54
N HIS A 504 16.33 -12.94 -37.75
CA HIS A 504 16.43 -12.25 -39.04
C HIS A 504 15.07 -12.12 -39.75
N ASP A 505 14.01 -11.85 -38.97
CA ASP A 505 12.63 -11.80 -39.49
C ASP A 505 12.29 -10.39 -40.01
N ILE A 506 12.69 -10.09 -41.24
CA ILE A 506 12.49 -8.77 -41.88
C ILE A 506 10.99 -8.42 -42.05
N SER A 507 10.08 -9.41 -41.97
CA SER A 507 8.64 -9.20 -42.20
C SER A 507 7.86 -8.78 -40.94
N ASN A 508 8.55 -8.63 -39.82
CA ASN A 508 7.91 -8.44 -38.54
C ASN A 508 7.36 -7.03 -38.34
N SER A 509 6.04 -6.90 -38.19
CA SER A 509 5.35 -5.62 -38.03
C SER A 509 5.65 -4.87 -36.73
N LEU A 510 6.29 -5.51 -35.74
CA LEU A 510 6.68 -4.84 -34.49
C LEU A 510 8.03 -4.15 -34.56
N GLN A 511 8.88 -4.46 -35.54
CA GLN A 511 10.22 -3.88 -35.59
C GLN A 511 10.19 -2.38 -35.82
N GLU A 512 9.37 -1.91 -36.77
CA GLU A 512 9.22 -0.49 -37.06
C GLU A 512 8.73 0.30 -35.84
N PRO A 513 7.62 -0.04 -35.17
CA PRO A 513 7.12 0.74 -34.06
C PRO A 513 8.01 0.64 -32.80
N ILE A 514 8.66 -0.50 -32.55
CA ILE A 514 9.64 -0.62 -31.46
C ILE A 514 10.85 0.26 -31.75
N LEU A 515 11.38 0.23 -32.96
CA LEU A 515 12.54 1.04 -33.32
C LEU A 515 12.22 2.53 -33.27
N HIS A 516 11.04 2.93 -33.76
CA HIS A 516 10.52 4.28 -33.62
C HIS A 516 10.58 4.76 -32.16
N GLU A 517 10.06 3.97 -31.22
CA GLU A 517 10.06 4.30 -29.80
C GLU A 517 11.49 4.38 -29.20
N MET A 518 12.40 3.52 -29.66
CA MET A 518 13.81 3.58 -29.26
C MET A 518 14.54 4.81 -29.81
N LEU A 519 14.08 5.40 -30.91
CA LEU A 519 14.66 6.61 -31.52
C LEU A 519 14.09 7.91 -30.94
N LEU A 520 13.01 7.87 -30.15
CA LEU A 520 12.51 9.05 -29.44
C LEU A 520 13.34 9.31 -28.19
N LEU A 521 13.94 10.50 -28.06
CA LEU A 521 14.52 10.98 -26.80
C LEU A 521 13.67 12.13 -26.27
N GLY A 522 13.18 11.99 -25.04
CA GLY A 522 12.48 13.06 -24.32
C GLY A 522 13.42 14.22 -23.96
N GLU A 523 12.86 15.30 -23.39
CA GLU A 523 13.62 16.52 -23.03
C GLU A 523 14.69 16.27 -21.96
N SER A 524 14.52 15.24 -21.12
CA SER A 524 15.53 14.76 -20.17
C SER A 524 15.50 13.24 -20.08
N VAL A 525 16.61 12.57 -20.40
CA VAL A 525 16.75 11.11 -20.32
C VAL A 525 18.00 10.79 -19.49
N ASP A 526 17.90 9.88 -18.53
CA ASP A 526 19.06 9.46 -17.75
C ASP A 526 20.04 8.63 -18.59
N ILE A 527 21.31 8.59 -18.17
CA ILE A 527 22.39 7.95 -18.93
C ILE A 527 22.19 6.44 -19.15
N ASN A 528 21.50 5.75 -18.24
CA ASN A 528 21.27 4.31 -18.37
C ASN A 528 20.21 4.03 -19.45
N THR A 529 19.14 4.81 -19.47
CA THR A 529 18.11 4.74 -20.52
C THR A 529 18.72 5.06 -21.89
N LEU A 530 19.59 6.06 -21.98
CA LEU A 530 20.34 6.37 -23.21
C LEU A 530 21.21 5.19 -23.67
N LEU A 531 21.97 4.57 -22.77
CA LEU A 531 22.80 3.40 -23.08
C LEU A 531 21.96 2.22 -23.59
N GLN A 532 20.78 1.99 -23.02
CA GLN A 532 19.85 0.95 -23.46
C GLN A 532 19.31 1.22 -24.87
N LYS A 533 18.87 2.45 -25.15
CA LYS A 533 18.39 2.85 -26.49
C LYS A 533 19.52 2.75 -27.54
N ILE A 534 20.73 3.21 -27.23
CA ILE A 534 21.90 3.07 -28.10
C ILE A 534 22.17 1.59 -28.42
N THR A 535 22.14 0.72 -27.41
CA THR A 535 22.36 -0.72 -27.58
C THR A 535 21.29 -1.34 -28.48
N ALA A 536 20.02 -0.92 -28.35
CA ALA A 536 18.91 -1.40 -29.19
C ALA A 536 19.16 -1.12 -30.67
N VAL A 537 19.42 0.16 -30.96
CA VAL A 537 19.64 0.64 -32.33
C VAL A 537 20.92 0.00 -32.89
N ALA A 538 21.96 -0.14 -32.08
CA ALA A 538 23.20 -0.80 -32.46
C ALA A 538 22.98 -2.25 -32.89
N VAL A 539 22.22 -3.03 -32.11
CA VAL A 539 21.90 -4.43 -32.47
C VAL A 539 21.10 -4.49 -33.77
N PHE A 540 20.13 -3.59 -33.96
CA PHE A 540 19.33 -3.53 -35.19
C PHE A 540 20.21 -3.30 -36.43
N PHE A 541 21.06 -2.26 -36.43
CA PHE A 541 21.95 -1.94 -37.55
C PHE A 541 23.00 -3.02 -37.81
N ASN A 542 23.46 -3.71 -36.77
CA ASN A 542 24.40 -4.82 -36.92
C ASN A 542 23.74 -6.06 -37.55
N SER A 543 22.45 -6.27 -37.29
CA SER A 543 21.75 -7.49 -37.71
C SER A 543 21.17 -7.39 -39.11
N TYR A 544 20.76 -6.20 -39.55
CA TYR A 544 20.18 -5.99 -40.87
C TYR A 544 21.13 -5.27 -41.85
N THR A 545 21.05 -5.65 -43.11
CA THR A 545 21.65 -4.89 -44.22
C THR A 545 20.83 -3.65 -44.51
N ILE A 546 21.43 -2.63 -45.15
CA ILE A 546 20.70 -1.40 -45.46
C ILE A 546 19.48 -1.64 -46.36
N THR A 547 19.57 -2.59 -47.29
CA THR A 547 18.43 -2.98 -48.15
C THR A 547 17.30 -3.63 -47.35
N GLU A 548 17.61 -4.34 -46.27
CA GLU A 548 16.59 -4.93 -45.39
C GLU A 548 15.96 -3.87 -44.48
N ILE A 549 16.75 -2.93 -43.95
CA ILE A 549 16.22 -1.79 -43.19
C ILE A 549 15.24 -0.98 -44.07
N ILE A 550 15.60 -0.70 -45.32
CA ILE A 550 14.69 -0.05 -46.28
C ILE A 550 13.39 -0.86 -46.44
N LYS A 551 13.46 -2.20 -46.50
CA LYS A 551 12.26 -3.05 -46.62
C LYS A 551 11.40 -3.07 -45.36
N ILE A 552 12.00 -3.05 -44.17
CA ILE A 552 11.28 -3.03 -42.88
C ILE A 552 10.42 -1.77 -42.79
N HIS A 553 10.95 -0.64 -43.26
CA HIS A 553 10.25 0.65 -43.23
C HIS A 553 9.47 0.98 -44.51
N ASP A 554 9.68 0.23 -45.59
CA ASP A 554 9.08 0.43 -46.92
C ASP A 554 9.01 1.92 -47.33
N ASP A 555 7.82 2.46 -47.56
CA ASP A 555 7.60 3.86 -47.96
C ASP A 555 7.83 4.88 -46.83
N LEU A 556 7.92 4.42 -45.58
CA LEU A 556 8.22 5.23 -44.39
C LEU A 556 9.73 5.43 -44.17
N PHE A 557 10.61 4.73 -44.92
CA PHE A 557 12.05 4.81 -44.73
C PHE A 557 12.56 6.25 -44.87
N GLU A 558 12.23 6.92 -45.97
CA GLU A 558 12.69 8.30 -46.22
C GLU A 558 11.90 9.33 -45.41
N ARG A 559 10.60 9.09 -45.20
CA ARG A 559 9.68 10.07 -44.61
C ARG A 559 9.70 10.11 -43.09
N THR A 560 9.98 8.97 -42.46
CA THR A 560 9.88 8.80 -41.00
C THR A 560 11.21 8.36 -40.42
N PHE A 561 11.79 7.27 -40.92
CA PHE A 561 12.98 6.67 -40.32
C PHE A 561 14.23 7.57 -40.41
N LEU A 562 14.56 8.09 -41.60
CA LEU A 562 15.74 8.97 -41.76
C LEU A 562 15.64 10.24 -40.89
N PRO A 563 14.52 11.00 -40.89
CA PRO A 563 14.38 12.17 -40.02
C PRO A 563 14.51 11.84 -38.52
N GLN A 564 13.96 10.70 -38.07
CA GLN A 564 14.05 10.27 -36.68
C GLN A 564 15.46 9.88 -36.30
N MET A 565 16.17 9.17 -37.17
CA MET A 565 17.58 8.84 -36.99
C MET A 565 18.44 10.11 -36.89
N GLU A 566 18.18 11.11 -37.75
CA GLU A 566 18.88 12.39 -37.69
C GLU A 566 18.64 13.09 -36.35
N LEU A 567 17.38 13.17 -35.90
CA LEU A 567 17.03 13.79 -34.62
C LEU A 567 17.70 13.07 -33.44
N PHE A 568 17.59 11.74 -33.40
CA PHE A 568 18.18 10.90 -32.38
C PHE A 568 19.69 11.11 -32.26
N LEU A 569 20.41 11.04 -33.39
CA LEU A 569 21.87 11.23 -33.42
C LEU A 569 22.27 12.67 -33.05
N ARG A 570 21.48 13.67 -33.43
CA ARG A 570 21.71 15.07 -33.05
C ARG A 570 21.54 15.27 -31.55
N GLN A 571 20.53 14.66 -30.94
CA GLN A 571 20.32 14.70 -29.49
C GLN A 571 21.45 13.95 -28.75
N LEU A 572 21.93 12.82 -29.28
CA LEU A 572 23.11 12.14 -28.74
C LEU A 572 24.38 13.00 -28.87
N GLU A 573 24.61 13.66 -30.01
CA GLU A 573 25.72 14.59 -30.22
C GLU A 573 25.69 15.72 -29.18
N GLN A 574 24.53 16.34 -28.94
CA GLN A 574 24.37 17.37 -27.91
C GLN A 574 24.65 16.85 -26.50
N ALA A 575 24.25 15.62 -26.20
CA ALA A 575 24.53 14.99 -24.91
C ALA A 575 26.02 14.66 -24.71
N LEU A 576 26.79 14.49 -25.79
CA LEU A 576 28.24 14.33 -25.74
C LEU A 576 28.97 15.67 -25.50
N ASP A 577 28.40 16.79 -25.97
CA ASP A 577 28.99 18.13 -25.86
C ASP A 577 28.66 18.85 -24.54
N GLY A 578 27.73 18.32 -23.73
CA GLY A 578 27.33 18.92 -22.45
C GLY A 578 28.42 18.84 -21.36
N ASP A 579 28.76 19.98 -20.75
CA ASP A 579 29.63 20.04 -19.56
C ASP A 579 28.97 19.28 -18.39
N SER A 580 29.41 18.04 -18.14
CA SER A 580 28.90 17.26 -17.02
C SER A 580 29.45 17.78 -15.68
N PRO A 581 28.59 18.02 -14.66
CA PRO A 581 29.03 18.26 -13.30
C PRO A 581 29.81 17.05 -12.80
N ALA A 582 30.97 17.29 -12.17
CA ALA A 582 31.85 16.26 -11.63
C ALA A 582 31.09 15.23 -10.78
N GLY A 583 30.85 14.02 -11.31
CA GLY A 583 30.03 13.03 -10.59
C GLY A 583 30.14 11.56 -11.00
N ASN A 584 30.36 11.18 -12.28
CA ASN A 584 30.43 9.76 -12.66
C ASN A 584 31.25 9.50 -13.96
N GLY A 585 32.57 9.57 -13.88
CA GLY A 585 33.46 9.44 -15.05
C GLY A 585 33.37 8.12 -15.82
N ALA A 586 33.04 7.00 -15.16
CA ALA A 586 32.97 5.69 -15.81
C ALA A 586 31.70 5.51 -16.67
N ALA A 587 30.55 5.99 -16.18
CA ALA A 587 29.28 5.93 -16.92
C ALA A 587 29.33 6.86 -18.14
N GLN A 588 29.91 8.06 -17.99
CA GLN A 588 30.09 9.00 -19.09
C GLN A 588 31.02 8.45 -20.18
N SER A 589 32.16 7.87 -19.79
CA SER A 589 33.07 7.23 -20.76
C SER A 589 32.41 6.07 -21.49
N THR A 590 31.59 5.28 -20.78
CA THR A 590 30.81 4.19 -21.39
C THR A 590 29.80 4.74 -22.39
N PHE A 591 29.09 5.81 -22.05
CA PHE A 591 28.17 6.50 -22.96
C PHE A 591 28.87 7.02 -24.21
N GLU A 592 29.99 7.74 -24.06
CA GLU A 592 30.77 8.26 -25.20
C GLU A 592 31.19 7.14 -26.17
N ASN A 593 31.72 6.04 -25.64
CA ASN A 593 32.18 4.92 -26.45
C ASN A 593 31.03 4.25 -27.22
N ASN A 594 29.89 4.01 -26.55
CA ASN A 594 28.73 3.38 -27.19
C ASN A 594 28.07 4.31 -28.21
N ALA A 595 27.95 5.61 -27.93
CA ALA A 595 27.40 6.59 -28.85
C ALA A 595 28.26 6.71 -30.13
N ARG A 596 29.60 6.74 -29.98
CA ARG A 596 30.54 6.74 -31.11
C ARG A 596 30.46 5.45 -31.93
N PHE A 597 30.37 4.30 -31.25
CA PHE A 597 30.21 3.01 -31.93
C PHE A 597 28.93 2.95 -32.78
N LEU A 598 27.81 3.42 -32.22
CA LEU A 598 26.56 3.53 -32.97
C LEU A 598 26.71 4.49 -34.17
N ALA A 599 27.30 5.67 -33.96
CA ALA A 599 27.50 6.65 -35.03
C ALA A 599 28.31 6.05 -36.19
N LEU A 600 29.38 5.32 -35.90
CA LEU A 600 30.19 4.64 -36.92
C LEU A 600 29.37 3.62 -37.71
N MET A 601 28.58 2.78 -37.04
CA MET A 601 27.75 1.78 -37.72
C MET A 601 26.68 2.40 -38.60
N VAL A 602 26.00 3.44 -38.11
CA VAL A 602 24.98 4.16 -38.88
C VAL A 602 25.63 4.79 -40.11
N GLN A 603 26.81 5.41 -39.95
CA GLN A 603 27.57 5.99 -41.06
C GLN A 603 27.92 4.95 -42.13
N GLU A 604 28.54 3.84 -41.73
CA GLU A 604 28.94 2.77 -42.65
C GLU A 604 27.75 2.21 -43.45
N LYS A 605 26.58 2.11 -42.81
CA LYS A 605 25.37 1.56 -43.44
C LYS A 605 24.68 2.55 -44.36
N LEU A 606 24.53 3.82 -43.94
CA LEU A 606 23.81 4.83 -44.71
C LEU A 606 24.66 5.39 -45.87
N GLN A 607 25.98 5.45 -45.76
CA GLN A 607 26.84 5.89 -46.88
C GLN A 607 26.64 5.05 -48.15
N LEU A 608 26.26 3.78 -48.02
CA LEU A 608 25.98 2.89 -49.16
C LEU A 608 24.80 3.35 -50.02
N ILE A 609 23.91 4.19 -49.47
CA ILE A 609 22.68 4.65 -50.13
C ILE A 609 22.63 6.18 -50.28
N GLU A 610 23.74 6.88 -50.04
CA GLU A 610 23.83 8.35 -50.12
C GLU A 610 23.42 8.89 -51.49
N VAL A 611 23.80 8.20 -52.57
CA VAL A 611 23.42 8.59 -53.95
C VAL A 611 21.89 8.50 -54.17
N GLN A 612 21.22 7.59 -53.48
CA GLN A 612 19.78 7.32 -53.66
C GLN A 612 18.90 8.27 -52.85
N TYR A 613 19.29 8.58 -51.61
CA TYR A 613 18.48 9.38 -50.68
C TYR A 613 19.07 10.78 -50.37
N GLY A 614 20.17 11.14 -51.04
CA GLY A 614 20.70 12.49 -51.14
C GLY A 614 20.86 13.21 -49.80
N ALA A 615 20.22 14.37 -49.68
CA ALA A 615 20.45 15.33 -48.60
C ALA A 615 20.18 14.78 -47.19
N ALA A 616 19.18 13.91 -47.01
CA ALA A 616 18.84 13.34 -45.70
C ALA A 616 19.96 12.43 -45.17
N VAL A 617 20.51 11.57 -46.03
CA VAL A 617 21.63 10.69 -45.67
C VAL A 617 22.91 11.50 -45.44
N THR A 618 23.18 12.51 -46.28
CA THR A 618 24.35 13.39 -46.09
C THR A 618 24.28 14.15 -44.76
N ALA A 619 23.09 14.59 -44.33
CA ALA A 619 22.90 15.25 -43.03
C ALA A 619 23.25 14.31 -41.86
N ILE A 620 22.74 13.08 -41.88
CA ILE A 620 23.02 12.05 -40.87
C ILE A 620 24.52 11.71 -40.85
N CYS A 621 25.13 11.45 -42.01
CA CYS A 621 26.56 11.12 -42.11
C CYS A 621 27.45 12.28 -41.63
N GLY A 622 26.99 13.53 -41.78
CA GLY A 622 27.64 14.71 -41.24
C GLY A 622 27.64 14.74 -39.70
N ILE A 623 26.53 14.36 -39.06
CA ILE A 623 26.41 14.24 -37.60
C ILE A 623 27.32 13.12 -37.08
N THR A 624 27.22 11.91 -37.66
CA THR A 624 28.02 10.77 -37.22
C THR A 624 29.51 11.03 -37.35
N SER A 625 29.95 11.70 -38.43
CA SER A 625 31.36 12.06 -38.62
C SER A 625 31.88 13.00 -37.54
N ARG A 626 31.05 13.92 -37.02
CA ARG A 626 31.43 14.80 -35.91
C ARG A 626 31.49 14.04 -34.59
N MET A 627 30.51 13.19 -34.30
CA MET A 627 30.51 12.33 -33.12
C MET A 627 31.76 11.43 -33.06
N VAL A 628 32.16 10.86 -34.20
CA VAL A 628 33.38 10.01 -34.31
C VAL A 628 34.66 10.84 -34.24
N SER A 629 34.72 12.03 -34.86
CA SER A 629 35.93 12.87 -34.91
C SER A 629 36.15 13.73 -33.66
N GLY A 630 35.12 13.95 -32.83
CA GLY A 630 35.20 14.65 -31.54
C GLY A 630 36.01 13.91 -30.45
N ALA A 631 36.71 12.82 -30.79
CA ALA A 631 37.68 12.17 -29.91
C ALA A 631 38.84 13.13 -29.62
N LYS A 632 38.75 13.87 -28.50
CA LYS A 632 39.94 14.48 -27.89
C LYS A 632 40.92 13.35 -27.57
N ASN A 633 42.15 13.48 -28.09
CA ASN A 633 43.33 12.75 -27.65
C ASN A 633 43.52 12.83 -26.14
#